data_AF-A0A2D6MVR0-F1
#
_entry.id   AF-A0A2D6MVR0-F1
#
_cell.length_a   1.000
_cell.length_b   1.000
_cell.length_c   1.000
_cell.angle_alpha   90.00
_cell.angle_beta   90.00
_cell.angle_gamma   90.00
#
_symmetry.space_group_name_H-M   'P 1'
#
loop_
_entity.id
_entity.type
_entity.pdbx_description
1 polymer ?
#
loop_
_entity_poly.entity_id
_entity_poly.type
_entity_poly.pdbx_seq_one_letter_code
_entity_poly.pdbx_strand_id
1 'polypeptide(L)'
;VSSEIQDKITTRYWQVVLKRMMLRVAEAVAARFDAAAIVTGEAIGQVSSQTLQNLAVISDGARLPILRPLVGSNKDEIIAESRIVGTHDLSAKVGEYCAIVPSHPATNARLADILEEEAKLDPSVLEAAIEGRSEFMLADLDLDAWTSEDLSTGEIGPRDTVIDLRSKAAFDTWHYPDALFLDFANAMRAYASFEPAQRYVLYCEFGLKSAHLADLMRRTGLDARHVSGGLREVRRIAEG
;
A
#
# COMPACT_ATOMS: atom_id res chain seq x y z
N VAL A 1 4.28 -9.82 -8.80
CA VAL A 1 5.53 -9.02 -8.91
C VAL A 1 6.34 -9.03 -7.61
N SER A 2 5.80 -8.52 -6.50
CA SER A 2 6.55 -8.37 -5.24
C SER A 2 7.11 -9.68 -4.66
N SER A 3 6.34 -10.77 -4.67
CA SER A 3 6.80 -12.09 -4.23
C SER A 3 7.96 -12.62 -5.08
N GLU A 4 7.83 -12.54 -6.41
CA GLU A 4 8.87 -12.95 -7.36
C GLU A 4 10.18 -12.19 -7.12
N ILE A 5 10.10 -10.88 -6.86
CA ILE A 5 11.27 -10.08 -6.51
C ILE A 5 11.92 -10.59 -5.22
N GLN A 6 11.13 -10.89 -4.19
CA GLN A 6 11.65 -11.40 -2.92
C GLN A 6 12.32 -12.77 -3.06
N ASP A 7 11.81 -13.61 -3.97
CA ASP A 7 12.28 -14.98 -4.17
C ASP A 7 13.53 -15.06 -5.08
N LYS A 8 13.66 -14.18 -6.08
CA LYS A 8 14.69 -14.29 -7.14
C LYS A 8 15.80 -13.25 -7.03
N ILE A 9 15.53 -12.10 -6.44
CA ILE A 9 16.42 -10.94 -6.50
C ILE A 9 17.20 -10.80 -5.21
N THR A 10 18.47 -10.44 -5.34
CA THR A 10 19.31 -10.11 -4.20
C THR A 10 18.66 -8.99 -3.37
N THR A 11 18.45 -9.23 -2.06
CA THR A 11 17.65 -8.38 -1.16
C THR A 11 17.94 -6.88 -1.27
N ARG A 12 19.21 -6.48 -1.33
CA ARG A 12 19.60 -5.06 -1.41
C ARG A 12 19.08 -4.33 -2.65
N TYR A 13 18.73 -5.04 -3.73
CA TYR A 13 18.26 -4.47 -5.00
C TYR A 13 16.74 -4.46 -5.16
N TRP A 14 16.00 -5.06 -4.24
CA TRP A 14 14.54 -5.19 -4.33
C TRP A 14 13.83 -3.88 -4.68
N GLN A 15 14.18 -2.78 -4.01
CA GLN A 15 13.57 -1.47 -4.22
C GLN A 15 13.87 -0.88 -5.60
N VAL A 16 15.10 -1.05 -6.11
CA VAL A 16 15.50 -0.53 -7.41
C VAL A 16 14.80 -1.30 -8.53
N VAL A 17 14.78 -2.64 -8.42
CA VAL A 17 14.09 -3.52 -9.38
C VAL A 17 12.58 -3.27 -9.36
N LEU A 18 11.96 -3.19 -8.18
CA LEU A 18 10.53 -2.92 -8.06
C LEU A 18 10.14 -1.61 -8.73
N LYS A 19 10.89 -0.52 -8.49
CA LYS A 19 10.62 0.78 -9.10
C LYS A 19 10.79 0.76 -10.62
N ARG A 20 11.78 0.03 -11.14
CA ARG A 20 11.93 -0.18 -12.59
C ARG A 20 10.73 -0.93 -13.19
N MET A 21 10.23 -1.96 -12.52
CA MET A 21 9.01 -2.66 -12.95
C MET A 21 7.79 -1.74 -12.92
N MET A 22 7.63 -0.92 -11.87
CA MET A 22 6.55 0.07 -11.79
C MET A 22 6.61 1.08 -12.94
N LEU A 23 7.81 1.54 -13.33
CA LEU A 23 7.97 2.44 -14.47
C LEU A 23 7.63 1.77 -15.81
N ARG A 24 7.95 0.49 -15.99
CA ARG A 24 7.53 -0.28 -17.18
C ARG A 24 6.00 -0.43 -17.25
N VAL A 25 5.35 -0.71 -16.13
CA VAL A 25 3.88 -0.72 -16.05
C VAL A 25 3.32 0.66 -16.39
N ALA A 26 3.87 1.71 -15.78
CA ALA A 26 3.44 3.08 -16.02
C ALA A 26 3.59 3.50 -17.49
N GLU A 27 4.68 3.09 -18.17
CA GLU A 27 4.88 3.32 -19.60
C GLU A 27 3.85 2.57 -20.47
N ALA A 28 3.55 1.32 -20.14
CA ALA A 28 2.52 0.56 -20.83
C ALA A 28 1.12 1.19 -20.68
N VAL A 29 0.83 1.74 -19.49
CA VAL A 29 -0.40 2.50 -19.24
C VAL A 29 -0.39 3.84 -19.98
N ALA A 30 0.74 4.57 -19.96
CA ALA A 30 0.88 5.84 -20.65
C ALA A 30 0.62 5.74 -22.16
N ALA A 31 1.08 4.66 -22.80
CA ALA A 31 0.84 4.40 -24.22
C ALA A 31 -0.66 4.28 -24.57
N ARG A 32 -1.49 3.81 -23.65
CA ARG A 32 -2.95 3.71 -23.84
C ARG A 32 -3.65 5.07 -23.87
N PHE A 33 -3.11 6.05 -23.16
CA PHE A 33 -3.68 7.38 -23.00
C PHE A 33 -2.95 8.45 -23.83
N ASP A 34 -2.05 8.03 -24.72
CA ASP A 34 -1.17 8.93 -25.50
C ASP A 34 -0.43 9.95 -24.60
N ALA A 35 -0.03 9.49 -23.40
CA ALA A 35 0.63 10.33 -22.43
C ALA A 35 2.12 10.52 -22.78
N ALA A 36 2.59 11.76 -22.75
CA ALA A 36 3.93 12.13 -23.17
C ALA A 36 5.01 11.99 -22.07
N ALA A 37 4.63 11.75 -20.82
CA ALA A 37 5.53 11.68 -19.68
C ALA A 37 4.94 10.91 -18.50
N ILE A 38 5.80 10.50 -17.57
CA ILE A 38 5.44 9.92 -16.28
C ILE A 38 5.88 10.89 -15.18
N VAL A 39 5.01 11.14 -14.18
CA VAL A 39 5.32 12.02 -13.04
C VAL A 39 5.51 11.18 -11.79
N THR A 40 6.58 11.42 -11.03
CA THR A 40 6.83 10.75 -9.74
C THR A 40 7.07 11.76 -8.61
N GLY A 41 6.71 11.37 -7.38
CA GLY A 41 6.98 12.16 -6.17
C GLY A 41 8.37 11.93 -5.57
N GLU A 42 9.36 11.54 -6.37
CA GLU A 42 10.71 11.23 -5.85
C GLU A 42 11.47 12.51 -5.45
N ALA A 43 12.06 12.50 -4.26
CA ALA A 43 12.93 13.56 -3.74
C ALA A 43 14.32 13.00 -3.42
N ILE A 44 15.39 13.74 -3.73
CA ILE A 44 16.75 13.23 -3.47
C ILE A 44 17.03 13.24 -1.97
N GLY A 45 17.61 12.16 -1.45
CA GLY A 45 18.12 12.10 -0.08
C GLY A 45 17.04 11.95 1.00
N GLN A 46 15.76 11.81 0.63
CA GLN A 46 14.68 11.58 1.59
C GLN A 46 14.64 10.13 2.09
N VAL A 47 14.95 9.15 1.23
CA VAL A 47 15.13 7.74 1.60
C VAL A 47 16.45 7.22 1.07
N SER A 48 17.02 6.21 1.72
CA SER A 48 18.32 5.63 1.35
C SER A 48 18.40 5.12 -0.09
N SER A 49 17.26 4.73 -0.68
CA SER A 49 17.20 4.28 -2.08
C SER A 49 17.12 5.41 -3.11
N GLN A 50 16.88 6.67 -2.70
CA GLN A 50 16.73 7.84 -3.59
C GLN A 50 18.03 8.65 -3.69
N THR A 51 19.09 8.00 -4.16
CA THR A 51 20.33 8.67 -4.58
C THR A 51 20.26 9.03 -6.06
N LEU A 52 21.04 10.02 -6.51
CA LEU A 52 21.14 10.39 -7.93
C LEU A 52 21.45 9.20 -8.83
N GLN A 53 22.37 8.33 -8.40
CA GLN A 53 22.76 7.15 -9.15
C GLN A 53 21.60 6.15 -9.27
N ASN A 54 20.90 5.87 -8.17
CA ASN A 54 19.73 4.99 -8.22
C ASN A 54 18.60 5.60 -9.06
N LEU A 55 18.35 6.91 -8.98
CA LEU A 55 17.35 7.57 -9.82
C LEU A 55 17.66 7.45 -11.30
N ALA A 56 18.94 7.56 -11.69
CA ALA A 56 19.37 7.33 -13.06
C ALA A 56 19.11 5.88 -13.50
N VAL A 57 19.50 4.90 -12.68
CA VAL A 57 19.25 3.47 -12.95
C VAL A 57 17.75 3.16 -13.00
N ILE A 58 16.94 3.76 -12.13
CA ILE A 58 15.49 3.57 -12.13
C ILE A 58 14.88 4.16 -13.41
N SER A 59 15.28 5.38 -13.80
CA SER A 59 14.75 6.08 -14.98
C SER A 59 14.94 5.29 -16.26
N ASP A 60 16.05 4.57 -16.40
CA ASP A 60 16.33 3.68 -17.54
C ASP A 60 15.29 2.54 -17.69
N GLY A 61 14.44 2.33 -16.69
CA GLY A 61 13.31 1.41 -16.77
C GLY A 61 12.17 1.86 -17.68
N ALA A 62 12.15 3.11 -18.13
CA ALA A 62 11.18 3.65 -19.10
C ALA A 62 11.87 4.50 -20.17
N ARG A 63 11.25 4.62 -21.34
CA ARG A 63 11.67 5.51 -22.43
C ARG A 63 11.03 6.89 -22.33
N LEU A 64 9.82 6.97 -21.78
CA LEU A 64 9.14 8.24 -21.55
C LEU A 64 9.90 9.13 -20.55
N PRO A 65 9.89 10.47 -20.74
CA PRO A 65 10.42 11.41 -19.77
C PRO A 65 9.80 11.21 -18.38
N ILE A 66 10.64 11.17 -17.35
CA ILE A 66 10.21 11.11 -15.94
C ILE A 66 10.34 12.49 -15.30
N LEU A 67 9.22 13.13 -14.99
CA LEU A 67 9.16 14.42 -14.32
C LEU A 67 9.16 14.23 -12.80
N ARG A 68 10.07 14.94 -12.11
CA ARG A 68 10.27 14.84 -10.66
C ARG A 68 10.15 16.22 -10.00
N PRO A 69 8.93 16.74 -9.82
CA PRO A 69 8.73 18.08 -9.26
C PRO A 69 9.34 18.26 -7.86
N LEU A 70 9.46 17.18 -7.08
CA LEU A 70 9.96 17.21 -5.71
C LEU A 70 11.46 16.89 -5.59
N VAL A 71 12.19 16.75 -6.72
CA VAL A 71 13.56 16.23 -6.73
C VAL A 71 14.53 17.00 -5.84
N GLY A 72 14.33 18.33 -5.73
CA GLY A 72 15.13 19.24 -4.92
C GLY A 72 14.45 19.71 -3.62
N SER A 73 13.25 19.21 -3.32
CA SER A 73 12.50 19.62 -2.13
C SER A 73 12.93 18.81 -0.91
N ASN A 74 12.91 19.44 0.26
CA ASN A 74 13.05 18.73 1.53
C ASN A 74 11.68 18.28 2.09
N LYS A 75 11.71 17.45 3.13
CA LYS A 75 10.50 16.86 3.72
C LYS A 75 9.52 17.91 4.25
N ASP A 76 10.02 18.98 4.86
CA ASP A 76 9.16 20.01 5.45
C ASP A 76 8.47 20.84 4.37
N GLU A 77 9.15 21.12 3.26
CA GLU A 77 8.57 21.74 2.07
C GLU A 77 7.46 20.87 1.46
N ILE A 78 7.72 19.57 1.30
CA ILE A 78 6.71 18.62 0.77
C ILE A 78 5.50 18.55 1.68
N ILE A 79 5.71 18.54 3.01
CA ILE A 79 4.62 18.54 3.99
C ILE A 79 3.82 19.84 3.90
N ALA A 80 4.50 21.00 3.83
CA ALA A 80 3.83 22.29 3.70
C ALA A 80 2.99 22.35 2.41
N GLU A 81 3.54 21.93 1.27
CA GLU A 81 2.84 21.85 0.00
C GLU A 81 1.62 20.91 0.09
N SER A 82 1.77 19.74 0.70
CA SER A 82 0.65 18.78 0.88
C SER A 82 -0.52 19.36 1.69
N ARG A 83 -0.24 20.30 2.62
CA ARG A 83 -1.28 20.99 3.39
C ARG A 83 -2.00 22.04 2.55
N ILE A 84 -1.26 22.76 1.70
CA ILE A 84 -1.82 23.74 0.76
C ILE A 84 -2.72 23.05 -0.28
N VAL A 85 -2.25 21.94 -0.83
CA VAL A 85 -3.01 21.13 -1.81
C VAL A 85 -4.18 20.37 -1.14
N GLY A 86 -4.16 20.21 0.19
CA GLY A 86 -5.22 19.55 0.96
C GLY A 86 -5.12 18.02 1.01
N THR A 87 -3.96 17.45 0.65
CA THR A 87 -3.72 15.99 0.65
C THR A 87 -3.09 15.48 1.94
N HIS A 88 -2.61 16.37 2.81
CA HIS A 88 -1.84 16.03 4.00
C HIS A 88 -2.53 15.00 4.90
N ASP A 89 -3.76 15.31 5.36
CA ASP A 89 -4.44 14.49 6.36
C ASP A 89 -4.83 13.11 5.82
N LEU A 90 -5.15 13.02 4.52
CA LEU A 90 -5.40 11.75 3.85
C LEU A 90 -4.09 10.95 3.71
N SER A 91 -3.02 11.60 3.28
CA SER A 91 -1.71 10.94 3.08
C SER A 91 -1.09 10.49 4.39
N ALA A 92 -1.24 11.27 5.46
CA ALA A 92 -0.79 10.93 6.81
C ALA A 92 -1.55 9.72 7.39
N LYS A 93 -2.79 9.52 6.93
CA LYS A 93 -3.56 8.31 7.21
C LYS A 93 -3.18 7.16 6.29
N VAL A 94 -2.37 7.29 5.25
CA VAL A 94 -1.95 6.11 4.47
C VAL A 94 -0.73 5.50 5.15
N GLY A 95 -0.90 4.30 5.72
CA GLY A 95 0.23 3.54 6.25
C GLY A 95 1.17 3.17 5.10
N GLU A 96 2.48 3.24 5.32
CA GLU A 96 3.44 2.78 4.32
C GLU A 96 3.31 1.27 4.12
N TYR A 97 2.62 0.87 3.05
CA TYR A 97 2.55 -0.50 2.58
C TYR A 97 3.72 -0.80 1.65
N CYS A 98 4.95 -0.59 2.12
CA CYS A 98 6.12 -1.11 1.43
C CYS A 98 6.50 -2.44 2.08
N ALA A 99 5.85 -3.53 1.66
CA ALA A 99 6.17 -4.88 2.14
C ALA A 99 7.59 -5.35 1.76
N ILE A 100 8.34 -4.54 1.00
CA ILE A 100 9.65 -4.87 0.43
C ILE A 100 10.68 -3.81 0.83
N VAL A 101 10.97 -3.66 2.12
CA VAL A 101 12.08 -2.79 2.57
C VAL A 101 13.27 -3.66 2.95
N PRO A 102 14.38 -3.64 2.18
CA PRO A 102 15.57 -4.39 2.57
C PRO A 102 16.23 -3.76 3.79
N SER A 103 16.87 -4.58 4.62
CA SER A 103 17.63 -4.09 5.79
C SER A 103 18.82 -3.22 5.40
N HIS A 104 19.43 -3.48 4.24
CA HIS A 104 20.58 -2.75 3.72
C HIS A 104 20.35 -2.45 2.22
N PRO A 105 19.56 -1.41 1.89
CA PRO A 105 19.30 -1.05 0.49
C PRO A 105 20.58 -0.63 -0.22
N ALA A 106 20.69 -0.98 -1.50
CA ALA A 106 21.74 -0.44 -2.36
C ALA A 106 21.55 1.07 -2.55
N THR A 107 22.56 1.86 -2.21
CA THR A 107 22.56 3.33 -2.40
C THR A 107 23.28 3.75 -3.69
N ASN A 108 23.98 2.82 -4.34
CA ASN A 108 24.83 3.06 -5.51
C ASN A 108 24.73 1.89 -6.51
N ALA A 109 23.50 1.53 -6.91
CA ALA A 109 23.29 0.45 -7.85
C ALA A 109 23.93 0.78 -9.22
N ARG A 110 24.57 -0.21 -9.86
CA ARG A 110 25.04 -0.09 -11.24
C ARG A 110 23.99 -0.68 -12.17
N LEU A 111 23.77 -0.05 -13.31
CA LEU A 111 22.77 -0.52 -14.26
C LEU A 111 23.00 -1.98 -14.68
N ALA A 112 24.25 -2.36 -14.96
CA ALA A 112 24.60 -3.74 -15.33
C ALA A 112 24.15 -4.77 -14.28
N ASP A 113 24.45 -4.52 -13.00
CA ASP A 113 24.04 -5.42 -11.90
C ASP A 113 22.52 -5.53 -11.84
N ILE A 114 21.79 -4.42 -12.03
CA ILE A 114 20.34 -4.42 -12.00
C ILE A 114 19.74 -5.17 -13.19
N LEU A 115 20.32 -5.06 -14.38
CA LEU A 115 19.87 -5.81 -15.55
C LEU A 115 20.08 -7.33 -15.38
N GLU A 116 21.20 -7.74 -14.77
CA GLU A 116 21.45 -9.15 -14.43
C GLU A 116 20.44 -9.68 -13.40
N GLU A 117 20.09 -8.86 -12.39
CA GLU A 117 19.05 -9.21 -11.43
C GLU A 117 17.67 -9.31 -12.11
N GLU A 118 17.30 -8.33 -12.95
CA GLU A 118 16.03 -8.33 -13.68
C GLU A 118 15.86 -9.56 -14.58
N ALA A 119 16.95 -10.05 -15.19
CA ALA A 119 16.93 -11.24 -16.03
C ALA A 119 16.53 -12.53 -15.28
N LYS A 120 16.53 -12.51 -13.94
CA LYS A 120 16.07 -13.63 -13.09
C LYS A 120 14.54 -13.67 -12.93
N LEU A 121 13.85 -12.56 -13.23
CA LEU A 121 12.40 -12.48 -13.12
C LEU A 121 11.75 -13.17 -14.31
N ASP A 122 10.64 -13.88 -14.05
CA ASP A 122 9.75 -14.35 -15.09
C ASP A 122 9.04 -13.15 -15.76
N PRO A 123 9.21 -12.91 -17.08
CA PRO A 123 8.59 -11.80 -17.79
C PRO A 123 7.05 -11.79 -17.69
N SER A 124 6.43 -12.97 -17.58
CA SER A 124 4.97 -13.11 -17.51
C SER A 124 4.37 -12.44 -16.27
N VAL A 125 5.16 -12.26 -15.21
CA VAL A 125 4.71 -11.61 -13.97
C VAL A 125 4.40 -10.13 -14.20
N LEU A 126 5.13 -9.46 -15.09
CA LEU A 126 4.86 -8.08 -15.47
C LEU A 126 3.64 -7.98 -16.39
N GLU A 127 3.54 -8.89 -17.36
CA GLU A 127 2.39 -8.98 -18.28
C GLU A 127 1.08 -9.20 -17.50
N ALA A 128 1.07 -10.16 -16.58
CA ALA A 128 -0.08 -10.42 -15.72
C ALA A 128 -0.44 -9.22 -14.83
N ALA A 129 0.55 -8.45 -14.35
CA ALA A 129 0.29 -7.24 -13.56
C ALA A 129 -0.32 -6.11 -14.40
N ILE A 130 0.12 -6.00 -15.67
CA ILE A 130 -0.49 -5.10 -16.64
C ILE A 130 -1.92 -5.58 -16.91
N GLU A 131 -2.13 -6.80 -17.37
CA GLU A 131 -3.46 -7.34 -17.73
C GLU A 131 -4.47 -7.30 -16.57
N GLY A 132 -4.04 -7.62 -15.35
CA GLY A 132 -4.90 -7.63 -14.16
C GLY A 132 -5.21 -6.26 -13.55
N ARG A 133 -4.77 -5.16 -14.17
CA ARG A 133 -5.00 -3.80 -13.65
C ARG A 133 -6.47 -3.40 -13.72
N SER A 134 -6.92 -2.60 -12.76
CA SER A 134 -8.19 -1.87 -12.83
C SER A 134 -7.92 -0.43 -13.23
N GLU A 135 -8.74 0.12 -14.11
CA GLU A 135 -8.60 1.50 -14.60
C GLU A 135 -9.84 2.29 -14.23
N PHE A 136 -9.61 3.48 -13.68
CA PHE A 136 -10.67 4.41 -13.29
C PHE A 136 -10.32 5.78 -13.86
N MET A 137 -11.25 6.37 -14.62
CA MET A 137 -11.15 7.76 -15.01
C MET A 137 -11.71 8.61 -13.88
N LEU A 138 -10.91 9.52 -13.32
CA LEU A 138 -11.34 10.33 -12.19
C LEU A 138 -12.61 11.15 -12.50
N ALA A 139 -12.76 11.60 -13.75
CA ALA A 139 -13.95 12.32 -14.20
C ALA A 139 -15.24 11.48 -14.17
N ASP A 140 -15.11 10.16 -14.24
CA ASP A 140 -16.25 9.22 -14.25
C ASP A 140 -16.53 8.65 -12.85
N LEU A 141 -15.74 9.03 -11.85
CA LEU A 141 -15.95 8.62 -10.47
C LEU A 141 -17.01 9.51 -9.83
N ASP A 142 -18.14 8.90 -9.50
CA ASP A 142 -19.12 9.50 -8.60
C ASP A 142 -18.57 9.43 -7.16
N LEU A 143 -17.92 10.51 -6.75
CA LEU A 143 -17.37 10.67 -5.41
C LEU A 143 -18.47 10.73 -4.35
N ASP A 144 -19.69 11.14 -4.72
CA ASP A 144 -20.85 11.20 -3.82
C ASP A 144 -21.46 9.82 -3.60
N ALA A 145 -21.33 8.90 -4.57
CA ALA A 145 -21.68 7.48 -4.38
C ALA A 145 -20.70 6.73 -3.45
N TRP A 146 -19.48 7.26 -3.25
CA TRP A 146 -18.51 6.77 -2.27
C TRP A 146 -18.82 7.35 -0.88
N THR A 147 -20.02 7.11 -0.36
CA THR A 147 -20.32 7.42 1.04
C THR A 147 -19.53 6.50 1.96
N SER A 148 -18.57 7.07 2.69
CA SER A 148 -17.74 6.39 3.70
C SER A 148 -18.52 5.79 4.88
N GLU A 149 -19.84 6.00 4.94
CA GLU A 149 -20.68 5.59 6.06
C GLU A 149 -20.91 4.08 6.13
N ASP A 150 -20.76 3.34 5.02
CA ASP A 150 -21.09 1.93 5.05
C ASP A 150 -19.92 1.05 5.56
N LEU A 151 -18.65 1.45 5.44
CA LEU A 151 -17.54 0.55 5.81
C LEU A 151 -17.16 0.61 7.30
N SER A 152 -17.33 1.78 7.93
CA SER A 152 -16.92 2.00 9.32
C SER A 152 -18.05 1.72 10.31
N THR A 153 -17.70 1.30 11.52
CA THR A 153 -18.65 1.18 12.65
C THR A 153 -18.11 1.91 13.87
N GLY A 154 -19.00 2.61 14.58
CA GLY A 154 -18.71 3.24 15.88
C GLY A 154 -19.03 2.34 17.07
N GLU A 155 -19.59 1.15 16.83
CA GLU A 155 -20.06 0.24 17.87
C GLU A 155 -19.59 -1.19 17.58
N ILE A 156 -19.36 -1.95 18.66
CA ILE A 156 -19.09 -3.39 18.64
C ILE A 156 -20.25 -4.07 19.40
N GLY A 157 -21.06 -4.84 18.67
CA GLY A 157 -22.17 -5.58 19.24
C GLY A 157 -21.74 -6.88 19.94
N PRO A 158 -22.58 -7.43 20.83
CA PRO A 158 -22.25 -8.61 21.62
C PRO A 158 -22.14 -9.92 20.82
N ARG A 159 -22.53 -9.91 19.54
CA ARG A 159 -22.44 -11.04 18.62
C ARG A 159 -21.41 -10.81 17.50
N ASP A 160 -20.76 -9.66 17.49
CA ASP A 160 -19.76 -9.35 16.49
C ASP A 160 -18.50 -10.18 16.76
N THR A 161 -17.94 -10.77 15.70
CA THR A 161 -16.62 -11.37 15.77
C THR A 161 -15.58 -10.27 15.60
N VAL A 162 -14.92 -9.92 16.70
CA VAL A 162 -13.91 -8.86 16.70
C VAL A 162 -12.55 -9.43 16.30
N ILE A 163 -11.88 -8.82 15.33
CA ILE A 163 -10.56 -9.27 14.85
C ILE A 163 -9.52 -8.16 15.04
N ASP A 164 -8.46 -8.47 15.79
CA ASP A 164 -7.30 -7.59 15.96
C ASP A 164 -6.21 -7.93 14.94
N LEU A 165 -5.96 -6.99 14.04
CA LEU A 165 -5.00 -7.13 12.93
C LEU A 165 -3.58 -6.67 13.28
N ARG A 166 -3.32 -6.30 14.54
CA ARG A 166 -2.00 -5.83 14.99
C ARG A 166 -1.02 -6.99 15.18
N SER A 167 0.18 -6.70 15.65
CA SER A 167 1.17 -7.73 15.96
C SER A 167 0.78 -8.50 17.23
N LYS A 168 1.29 -9.73 17.37
CA LYS A 168 1.03 -10.56 18.56
C LYS A 168 1.43 -9.86 19.86
N ALA A 169 2.59 -9.19 19.88
CA ALA A 169 3.05 -8.41 21.03
C ALA A 169 2.08 -7.26 21.42
N ALA A 170 1.50 -6.57 20.44
CA ALA A 170 0.53 -5.50 20.69
C ALA A 170 -0.80 -6.06 21.21
N PHE A 171 -1.25 -7.19 20.66
CA PHE A 171 -2.44 -7.92 21.13
C PHE A 171 -2.28 -8.39 22.58
N ASP A 172 -1.13 -8.99 22.92
CA ASP A 172 -0.85 -9.50 24.26
C ASP A 172 -0.74 -8.38 25.30
N THR A 173 -0.36 -7.17 24.89
CA THR A 173 -0.33 -6.00 25.77
C THR A 173 -1.75 -5.55 26.16
N TRP A 174 -2.64 -5.46 25.18
CA TRP A 174 -4.06 -5.14 25.38
C TRP A 174 -4.81 -5.42 24.09
N HIS A 175 -6.02 -5.97 24.17
CA HIS A 175 -6.95 -6.15 23.07
C HIS A 175 -8.39 -5.96 23.55
N TYR A 176 -9.32 -5.74 22.62
CA TYR A 176 -10.74 -5.72 22.94
C TYR A 176 -11.15 -7.09 23.53
N PRO A 177 -12.01 -7.16 24.56
CA PRO A 177 -12.42 -8.42 25.16
C PRO A 177 -12.92 -9.44 24.12
N ASP A 178 -12.45 -10.68 24.24
CA ASP A 178 -12.78 -11.80 23.35
C ASP A 178 -12.39 -11.61 21.87
N ALA A 179 -11.60 -10.58 21.54
CA ALA A 179 -11.11 -10.39 20.18
C ALA A 179 -10.20 -11.54 19.73
N LEU A 180 -10.40 -11.98 18.50
CA LEU A 180 -9.53 -12.95 17.84
C LEU A 180 -8.25 -12.25 17.36
N PHE A 181 -7.11 -12.79 17.75
CA PHE A 181 -5.84 -12.38 17.18
C PHE A 181 -5.67 -13.00 15.79
N LEU A 182 -5.54 -12.15 14.78
CA LEU A 182 -5.15 -12.57 13.45
C LEU A 182 -4.43 -11.41 12.77
N ASP A 183 -3.10 -11.44 12.75
CA ASP A 183 -2.36 -10.35 12.12
C ASP A 183 -2.79 -10.14 10.66
N PHE A 184 -2.59 -8.93 10.15
CA PHE A 184 -3.05 -8.54 8.83
C PHE A 184 -2.61 -9.49 7.70
N ALA A 185 -1.39 -10.03 7.75
CA ALA A 185 -0.87 -10.89 6.68
C ALA A 185 -1.56 -12.26 6.68
N ASN A 186 -1.83 -12.81 7.86
CA ASN A 186 -2.57 -14.06 8.02
C ASN A 186 -4.06 -13.85 7.70
N ALA A 187 -4.65 -12.73 8.11
CA ALA A 187 -6.02 -12.38 7.80
C ALA A 187 -6.27 -12.26 6.29
N MET A 188 -5.36 -11.61 5.55
CA MET A 188 -5.41 -11.51 4.10
C MET A 188 -5.38 -12.87 3.37
N ARG A 189 -4.81 -13.91 3.97
CA ARG A 189 -4.78 -15.27 3.40
C ARG A 189 -6.00 -16.09 3.76
N ALA A 190 -6.62 -15.82 4.91
CA ALA A 190 -7.67 -16.66 5.49
C ALA A 190 -9.09 -16.11 5.28
N TYR A 191 -9.27 -14.81 5.02
CA TYR A 191 -10.61 -14.20 5.04
C TYR A 191 -11.61 -14.84 4.07
N ALA A 192 -11.14 -15.39 2.95
CA ALA A 192 -11.98 -16.08 1.98
C ALA A 192 -12.66 -17.35 2.52
N SER A 193 -12.16 -17.91 3.64
CA SER A 193 -12.76 -19.07 4.32
C SER A 193 -13.56 -18.69 5.56
N PHE A 194 -13.85 -17.40 5.78
CA PHE A 194 -14.65 -16.95 6.92
C PHE A 194 -16.14 -17.26 6.73
N GLU A 195 -16.87 -17.36 7.83
CA GLU A 195 -18.28 -17.75 7.85
C GLU A 195 -19.19 -16.58 7.43
N PRO A 196 -19.98 -16.68 6.34
CA PRO A 196 -20.79 -15.56 5.85
C PRO A 196 -21.93 -15.12 6.78
N ALA A 197 -22.38 -15.98 7.70
CA ALA A 197 -23.47 -15.67 8.63
C ALA A 197 -23.06 -14.79 9.82
N GLN A 198 -21.76 -14.45 9.95
CA GLN A 198 -21.22 -13.67 11.06
C GLN A 198 -20.92 -12.24 10.63
N ARG A 199 -21.17 -11.28 11.54
CA ARG A 199 -20.69 -9.91 11.40
C ARG A 199 -19.29 -9.80 11.98
N TYR A 200 -18.35 -9.30 11.18
CA TYR A 200 -16.96 -9.10 11.55
C TYR A 200 -16.68 -7.63 11.80
N VAL A 201 -16.06 -7.33 12.95
CA VAL A 201 -15.57 -5.98 13.25
C VAL A 201 -14.06 -6.01 13.41
N LEU A 202 -13.37 -5.38 12.47
CA LEU A 202 -11.92 -5.39 12.39
C LEU A 202 -11.32 -4.10 12.97
N TYR A 203 -10.21 -4.23 13.68
CA TYR A 203 -9.41 -3.07 14.03
C TYR A 203 -7.92 -3.33 13.87
N CYS A 204 -7.18 -2.24 13.69
CA CYS A 204 -5.73 -2.23 13.75
C CYS A 204 -5.28 -0.98 14.52
N GLU A 205 -3.98 -0.72 14.57
CA GLU A 205 -3.44 0.43 15.31
C GLU A 205 -4.10 1.76 14.89
N PHE A 206 -4.27 1.98 13.58
CA PHE A 206 -4.71 3.26 13.01
C PHE A 206 -5.99 3.18 12.15
N GLY A 207 -6.65 2.03 12.09
CA GLY A 207 -7.90 1.84 11.32
C GLY A 207 -7.76 1.55 9.82
N LEU A 208 -6.55 1.56 9.26
CA LEU A 208 -6.30 1.48 7.81
C LEU A 208 -6.26 0.06 7.26
N LYS A 209 -5.48 -0.80 7.92
CA LYS A 209 -5.43 -2.24 7.63
C LYS A 209 -6.81 -2.86 7.76
N SER A 210 -7.54 -2.46 8.80
CA SER A 210 -8.90 -2.94 9.02
C SER A 210 -9.88 -2.39 7.99
N ALA A 211 -9.76 -1.13 7.55
CA ALA A 211 -10.56 -0.59 6.44
C ALA A 211 -10.36 -1.41 5.16
N HIS A 212 -9.10 -1.60 4.77
CA HIS A 212 -8.78 -2.33 3.54
C HIS A 212 -9.30 -3.77 3.57
N LEU A 213 -9.07 -4.50 4.67
CA LEU A 213 -9.54 -5.87 4.78
C LEU A 213 -11.08 -5.95 4.85
N ALA A 214 -11.74 -5.03 5.55
CA ALA A 214 -13.21 -4.96 5.57
C ALA A 214 -13.81 -4.76 4.18
N ASP A 215 -13.21 -3.87 3.35
CA ASP A 215 -13.63 -3.68 1.96
C ASP A 215 -13.51 -4.98 1.14
N LEU A 216 -12.37 -5.66 1.22
CA LEU A 216 -12.16 -6.95 0.54
C LEU A 216 -13.17 -8.02 0.98
N MET A 217 -13.37 -8.16 2.30
CA MET A 217 -14.34 -9.10 2.87
C MET A 217 -15.76 -8.82 2.36
N ARG A 218 -16.18 -7.54 2.33
CA ARG A 218 -17.50 -7.15 1.80
C ARG A 218 -17.66 -7.44 0.32
N ARG A 219 -16.61 -7.24 -0.49
CA ARG A 219 -16.63 -7.59 -1.92
C ARG A 219 -16.81 -9.09 -2.15
N THR A 220 -16.43 -9.93 -1.18
CA THR A 220 -16.69 -11.38 -1.18
C THR A 220 -18.03 -11.78 -0.55
N GLY A 221 -18.87 -10.83 -0.14
CA GLY A 221 -20.19 -11.07 0.43
C GLY A 221 -20.23 -11.26 1.95
N LEU A 222 -19.13 -11.03 2.66
CA LEU A 222 -19.10 -11.07 4.13
C LEU A 222 -19.61 -9.75 4.72
N ASP A 223 -20.31 -9.82 5.86
CA ASP A 223 -20.66 -8.61 6.62
C ASP A 223 -19.46 -8.16 7.47
N ALA A 224 -18.60 -7.33 6.89
CA ALA A 224 -17.43 -6.80 7.57
C ALA A 224 -17.52 -5.28 7.74
N ARG A 225 -17.08 -4.80 8.91
CA ARG A 225 -16.92 -3.38 9.23
C ARG A 225 -15.57 -3.16 9.92
N HIS A 226 -15.09 -1.92 9.91
CA HIS A 226 -13.90 -1.58 10.69
C HIS A 226 -14.12 -0.41 11.63
N VAL A 227 -13.34 -0.36 12.71
CA VAL A 227 -13.32 0.82 13.59
C VAL A 227 -12.34 1.85 13.01
N SER A 228 -12.87 2.97 12.54
CA SER A 228 -12.12 3.98 11.76
C SER A 228 -11.07 4.73 12.56
N GLY A 229 -11.29 4.94 13.87
CA GLY A 229 -10.30 5.57 14.76
C GLY A 229 -9.23 4.61 15.31
N GLY A 230 -9.15 3.37 14.81
CA GLY A 230 -8.15 2.38 15.21
C GLY A 230 -8.22 2.03 16.69
N LEU A 231 -7.08 1.70 17.31
CA LEU A 231 -7.00 1.23 18.69
C LEU A 231 -7.57 2.24 19.70
N ARG A 232 -7.37 3.53 19.46
CA ARG A 232 -7.86 4.60 20.34
C ARG A 232 -9.37 4.61 20.45
N GLU A 233 -10.04 4.33 19.34
CA GLU A 233 -11.51 4.25 19.29
C GLU A 233 -12.01 2.98 19.95
N VAL A 234 -11.38 1.84 19.64
CA VAL A 234 -11.74 0.53 20.22
C VAL A 234 -11.65 0.53 21.74
N ARG A 235 -10.64 1.21 22.31
CA ARG A 235 -10.54 1.41 23.76
C ARG A 235 -11.72 2.19 24.32
N ARG A 236 -12.13 3.26 23.65
CA ARG A 236 -13.29 4.06 24.08
C ARG A 236 -14.58 3.24 24.02
N ILE A 237 -14.73 2.41 23.00
CA ILE A 237 -15.89 1.49 22.87
C ILE A 237 -15.87 0.44 24.00
N ALA A 238 -14.70 -0.07 24.40
CA ALA A 238 -14.58 -1.04 25.48
C ALA A 238 -14.83 -0.45 26.89
N GLU A 239 -14.65 0.86 27.06
CA GLU A 239 -14.80 1.58 28.32
C GLU A 239 -16.21 2.17 28.55
N GLY A 240 -17.03 2.24 27.49
CA GLY A 240 -18.39 2.80 27.50
C GLY A 240 -19.47 1.73 27.56
#